data_AF-A0A0C2FTJ7-F1
#
_entry.id   AF-A0A0C2FTJ7-F1
#
_cell.length_a   1.000
_cell.length_b   1.000
_cell.length_c   1.000
_cell.angle_alpha   90.00
_cell.angle_beta   90.00
_cell.angle_gamma   90.00
#
_symmetry.space_group_name_H-M   'P 1'
#
loop_
_entity.id
_entity.type
_entity.pdbx_description
1 polymer ?
#
loop_
_entity_poly.entity_id
_entity_poly.type
_entity_poly.pdbx_seq_one_letter_code
_entity_poly.pdbx_strand_id
1 'polypeptide(L)' 'MMAPFLATRLLNSGKSMTLTRKIMEGVSLVGVAVCLFVVPGTSSFVPALLVFSLAMACRGLHHGGVSVNPHDFAPHHTGA' A
#
# COMPACT_ATOMS: atom_id res chain seq x y z
N MET A 1 -6.07 8.94 -5.03
CA MET A 1 -7.49 8.55 -5.23
C MET A 1 -7.73 7.04 -5.12
N MET A 2 -6.79 6.18 -5.55
CA MET A 2 -6.98 4.71 -5.48
C MET A 2 -6.97 4.13 -4.06
N ALA A 3 -6.08 4.59 -3.18
CA ALA A 3 -6.01 4.14 -1.79
C ALA A 3 -7.33 4.31 -1.01
N PRO A 4 -7.97 5.50 -0.97
CA PRO A 4 -9.24 5.66 -0.27
C PRO A 4 -10.38 4.86 -0.90
N PHE A 5 -10.41 4.69 -2.23
CA PHE A 5 -11.40 3.84 -2.89
C PHE A 5 -11.28 2.37 -2.46
N LEU A 6 -10.04 1.84 -2.42
CA LEU A 6 -9.77 0.46 -1.97
C LEU A 6 -10.16 0.27 -0.49
N ALA A 7 -9.83 1.26 0.34
CA ALA A 7 -10.19 1.28 1.76
C ALA A 7 -11.72 1.20 1.91
N THR A 8 -12.47 2.11 1.26
CA THR A 8 -13.93 2.13 1.33
C THR A 8 -14.56 0.82 0.86
N ARG A 9 -14.02 0.18 -0.19
CA ARG A 9 -14.52 -1.12 -0.66
C ARG A 9 -14.31 -2.24 0.35
N LEU A 10 -13.13 -2.32 0.97
CA LEU A 10 -12.84 -3.32 1.99
C LEU A 10 -13.69 -3.13 3.25
N LEU A 11 -13.92 -1.88 3.65
CA LEU A 11 -14.78 -1.54 4.77
C LEU A 11 -16.25 -1.84 4.49
N ASN A 12 -16.75 -1.53 3.30
CA ASN A 12 -18.11 -1.88 2.87
C ASN A 12 -18.32 -3.40 2.77
N SER A 13 -17.24 -4.19 2.73
CA SER A 13 -17.28 -5.65 2.78
C SER A 13 -17.34 -6.20 4.22
N GLY A 14 -17.50 -5.33 5.22
CA GLY A 14 -17.60 -5.71 6.64
C GLY A 14 -16.27 -5.99 7.33
N LYS A 15 -15.12 -5.63 6.71
CA LYS A 15 -13.81 -5.76 7.35
C LYS A 15 -13.60 -4.65 8.38
N SER A 16 -12.89 -4.94 9.47
CA SER A 16 -12.50 -3.91 10.44
C SER A 16 -11.54 -2.90 9.80
N MET A 17 -11.48 -1.69 10.39
CA MET A 17 -10.54 -0.65 9.97
C MET A 17 -9.10 -1.13 10.00
N THR A 18 -8.70 -1.76 11.11
CA THR A 18 -7.35 -2.29 11.30
C THR A 18 -7.00 -3.37 10.27
N LEU A 19 -7.92 -4.29 9.98
CA LEU A 19 -7.68 -5.34 9.00
C LEU A 19 -7.56 -4.77 7.58
N THR A 20 -8.43 -3.82 7.23
CA THR A 20 -8.37 -3.11 5.94
C THR A 20 -7.02 -2.45 5.72
N ARG A 21 -6.50 -1.78 6.74
CA ARG A 21 -5.19 -1.11 6.69
C ARG A 21 -4.03 -2.09 6.55
N LYS A 22 -4.05 -3.19 7.32
CA LYS A 22 -3.06 -4.28 7.18
C LYS A 22 -3.05 -4.88 5.77
N ILE A 23 -4.23 -5.06 5.16
CA ILE A 23 -4.35 -5.56 3.79
C ILE A 23 -3.75 -4.55 2.79
N MET A 24 -4.11 -3.28 2.90
CA MET A 24 -3.58 -2.23 2.02
C MET A 24 -2.06 -2.10 2.11
N GLU A 25 -1.53 -2.20 3.33
CA GLU A 25 -0.10 -2.19 3.61
C GLU A 25 0.61 -3.41 3.02
N GLY A 26 0.07 -4.61 3.25
CA GLY A 26 0.62 -5.85 2.68
C GLY A 26 0.63 -5.83 1.15
N VAL A 27 -0.46 -5.37 0.52
CA VAL A 27 -0.54 -5.23 -0.94
C VAL A 27 0.49 -4.21 -1.45
N SER A 28 0.74 -3.13 -0.72
CA SER A 28 1.77 -2.15 -1.06
C SER A 28 3.17 -2.76 -1.09
N LEU A 29 3.55 -3.42 0.00
CA LEU A 29 4.88 -4.02 0.16
C LEU A 29 5.12 -5.13 -0.86
N VAL A 30 4.15 -6.03 -1.04
CA VAL A 30 4.25 -7.11 -2.04
C VAL A 30 4.31 -6.54 -3.45
N GLY A 31 3.48 -5.54 -3.78
CA GLY A 31 3.50 -4.90 -5.10
C GLY A 31 4.85 -4.25 -5.43
N VAL A 32 5.43 -3.53 -4.47
CA VAL A 32 6.78 -2.93 -4.64
C VAL A 32 7.85 -4.02 -4.78
N ALA A 33 7.80 -5.06 -3.96
CA ALA A 33 8.76 -6.17 -4.02
C ALA A 33 8.75 -6.85 -5.40
N VAL A 34 7.55 -7.18 -5.93
CA VAL A 34 7.40 -7.77 -7.26
C VAL A 34 7.98 -6.86 -8.34
N CYS A 35 7.70 -5.55 -8.29
CA CYS A 35 8.25 -4.61 -9.25
C CYS A 35 9.79 -4.56 -9.22
N LEU A 36 10.40 -4.63 -8.03
CA LEU A 36 11.85 -4.67 -7.86
C LEU A 36 12.48 -5.97 -8.38
N PHE A 37 11.79 -7.10 -8.33
CA PHE A 37 12.26 -8.34 -8.96
C PHE A 37 12.13 -8.31 -10.49
N VAL A 38 11.17 -7.57 -11.03
CA VAL A 38 10.93 -7.48 -12.48
C VAL A 38 11.86 -6.47 -13.16
N VAL A 39 12.17 -5.34 -12.51
CA VAL A 39 12.95 -4.25 -13.13
C VAL A 39 14.32 -4.67 -13.70
N PRO A 40 15.10 -5.60 -13.11
CA PRO A 40 16.38 -6.04 -13.67
C PRO A 40 16.24 -6.76 -15.01
N GLY A 41 15.05 -7.31 -15.32
CA GLY A 41 14.75 -7.95 -16.60
C GLY A 41 14.40 -6.95 -17.72
N THR A 42 14.38 -5.65 -17.44
CA THR A 42 14.06 -4.61 -18.43
C THR A 42 15.35 -4.05 -19.05
N SER A 43 15.42 -4.04 -20.39
CA SER A 43 16.61 -3.53 -21.12
C SER A 43 16.40 -2.18 -21.80
N SER A 44 15.22 -1.58 -21.63
CA SER A 44 14.83 -0.31 -22.26
C SER A 44 14.23 0.65 -21.24
N PHE A 45 14.39 1.95 -21.49
CA PHE A 45 13.95 3.02 -20.60
C PHE A 45 12.45 2.97 -20.33
N VAL A 46 11.63 2.79 -21.36
CA VAL A 46 10.15 2.81 -21.25
C VAL A 46 9.62 1.71 -20.32
N PRO A 47 9.97 0.42 -20.48
CA PRO A 47 9.49 -0.62 -19.57
C PRO A 47 10.04 -0.44 -18.14
N ALA A 48 11.28 0.02 -17.96
CA ALA A 48 11.82 0.33 -16.64
C ALA A 48 11.01 1.44 -15.95
N LEU A 49 10.66 2.51 -16.68
CA LEU A 49 9.84 3.61 -16.19
C LEU A 49 8.43 3.18 -15.81
N LEU A 50 7.81 2.29 -16.59
CA LEU A 50 6.49 1.74 -16.29
C LEU A 50 6.50 0.89 -15.02
N VAL A 51 7.49 0.01 -14.87
CA VAL A 51 7.66 -0.82 -13.65
C VAL A 51 7.91 0.05 -12.42
N PHE A 52 8.74 1.09 -12.55
CA PHE A 52 8.99 2.03 -11.47
C PHE A 52 7.74 2.85 -11.09
N SER A 53 7.00 3.33 -12.09
CA SER A 53 5.74 4.07 -11.87
C SER A 53 4.69 3.21 -11.17
N LEU A 54 4.61 1.92 -11.53
CA LEU A 54 3.75 0.96 -10.86
C LEU A 54 4.17 0.72 -9.41
N ALA A 55 5.48 0.58 -9.14
CA ALA A 55 6.00 0.47 -7.78
C ALA A 55 5.61 1.70 -6.93
N MET A 56 5.73 2.91 -7.49
CA MET A 56 5.33 4.14 -6.81
C MET A 56 3.82 4.22 -6.57
N ALA A 57 3.00 3.73 -7.51
CA ALA A 57 1.55 3.62 -7.31
C ALA A 57 1.19 2.66 -6.16
N CYS A 58 1.85 1.48 -6.09
CA CYS A 58 1.71 0.56 -4.96
C CYS A 58 2.12 1.21 -3.65
N ARG A 59 3.23 1.96 -3.63
CA ARG A 59 3.72 2.70 -2.44
C ARG A 59 2.74 3.76 -1.95
N GLY A 60 1.88 4.29 -2.82
CA GLY A 60 0.79 5.19 -2.44
C GLY A 60 -0.24 4.55 -1.50
N LEU A 61 -0.40 3.22 -1.54
CA LEU A 61 -1.29 2.47 -0.63
C LEU A 61 -0.73 2.40 0.80
N HIS A 62 0.60 2.31 0.94
CA HIS A 62 1.31 2.28 2.22
C HIS A 62 1.09 3.55 3.05
N HIS A 63 1.15 4.72 2.41
CA HIS A 63 1.03 6.00 3.13
C HIS A 63 -0.35 6.18 3.79
N GLY A 64 -1.40 5.62 3.19
CA GLY A 64 -2.75 5.58 3.77
C GLY A 64 -2.94 4.53 4.86
N GLY A 65 -2.13 3.47 4.87
CA GLY A 65 -2.15 2.40 5.88
C GLY A 65 -1.30 2.72 7.12
N VAL A 66 -0.10 3.27 6.92
CA VAL A 66 0.90 3.50 7.98
C VAL A 66 0.56 4.67 8.91
N SER A 67 -0.01 5.76 8.39
CA SER A 67 -0.28 6.99 9.17
C SER A 67 -1.21 6.79 10.37
N VAL A 68 -1.91 5.66 10.40
CA VAL A 68 -2.97 5.35 11.35
C VAL A 68 -2.72 4.02 12.09
N ASN A 69 -1.66 3.31 11.70
CA ASN A 69 -1.20 2.05 12.27
C ASN A 69 -0.71 2.15 13.74
N PRO A 70 -0.09 3.27 14.19
CA PRO A 70 0.22 3.45 15.62
C PRO A 70 -1.03 3.44 16.50
N HIS A 71 -2.15 3.99 15.99
CA HIS A 71 -3.43 4.00 16.67
C HIS A 71 -4.10 2.63 16.75
N ASP A 72 -3.82 1.78 15.77
CA ASP A 72 -4.25 0.38 15.76
C ASP A 72 -3.38 -0.50 16.69
N PHE A 73 -2.08 -0.19 16.85
CA PHE A 73 -1.17 -0.99 17.70
C PHE A 73 -1.15 -0.59 19.17
N ALA A 74 -1.36 0.69 19.48
CA ALA A 74 -1.30 1.19 20.84
C ALA A 74 -2.33 2.31 21.04
N PRO A 75 -3.64 1.99 21.06
CA PRO A 75 -4.73 2.99 21.10
C PRO A 75 -4.69 3.91 22.32
N HIS A 76 -3.99 3.52 23.40
CA HIS A 76 -3.83 4.30 24.63
C HIS A 76 -2.50 5.06 24.75
N HIS A 77 -1.63 5.00 23.73
CA HIS A 77 -0.30 5.62 23.73
C HIS A 77 -0.03 6.44 22.47
N THR A 78 -1.07 6.82 21.73
CA THR A 78 -0.95 7.55 20.46
C THR A 78 -0.66 9.03 20.60
N GLY A 79 -0.56 9.55 21.83
CA GLY A 79 -0.16 10.93 22.09
C GLY A 79 -1.04 11.95 21.39
N ALA A 80 -2.37 11.80 21.51
CA ALA A 80 -3.27 12.91 21.27
C ALA A 80 -3.01 14.03 22.28
#